data_AF-A0A3D4T836-F1
#
_entry.id   AF-A0A3D4T836-F1
#
_cell.length_a   1.000
_cell.length_b   1.000
_cell.length_c   1.000
_cell.angle_alpha   90.00
_cell.angle_beta   90.00
_cell.angle_gamma   90.00
#
_symmetry.space_group_name_H-M   'P 1'
#
loop_
_entity.id
_entity.type
_entity.pdbx_description
1 polymer ?
#
loop_
_entity_poly.entity_id
_entity_poly.type
_entity_poly.pdbx_seq_one_letter_code
_entity_poly.pdbx_strand_id
1 'polypeptide(L)'
;MQKIGKKVISVILPIIICISSCIIFASAENKPTTVEVNSFEAATQELTNQKHVNELEADEVYPMIIIHGIGQATTYMLDEDGNDAVDPDGKKITGWPIYFYVPELVIKLIGPLVASLVTQKDCGLSKMAYKAVYDAVDYLAYNEDGTPKNEFRVEGCNNKSAADCTPEEKDIIYDHIPIEEYAEKVGEENLYYFAYNSFGDMYDIVDNLEALIEKAKKETGKDKVNLMPISLGGAISVAYVGEHPQGEDINKIVLVVPAADGSEIVGKIMLGQLDYSDAGLYRNMFTKLVGVDDYTGWLINIAVRILPKKVLIGLLDGVASGLADSALARVTTMWGLVPSSMYDELAEKYLVKGTKFADDVEKFHNSQANYIKNLKNYEANGAKIYDITGYGLELYSLIDSDSNSDKIIHSASTSLGATFSKVNEKLPADYKQQAHPEANFLSPDGQVDASTCAFPYTTWFFGNQDHEKLARNDVVISLATQLLIVKDIDVFTTAEYPQFNGHRNTRDLKKYLAEAEEIDLSTLTPENARQLTAAIEKGKAVLATTIIVEGEAEAAESELYNALAEIGVHEKKDTTKDNVLLFICKTASELLYYFFGPRGFFDPISAMIK
;
A
#
# COMPACT_ATOMS: atom_id res chain seq x y z
N MET A 1 -32.65 -29.85 -6.09
CA MET A 1 -31.17 -29.73 -6.09
C MET A 1 -30.65 -28.74 -7.15
N GLN A 2 -31.04 -28.82 -8.42
CA GLN A 2 -30.59 -27.86 -9.47
C GLN A 2 -30.88 -26.36 -9.19
N LYS A 3 -32.01 -26.01 -8.55
CA LYS A 3 -32.35 -24.61 -8.17
C LYS A 3 -31.51 -24.06 -7.02
N ILE A 4 -31.02 -24.91 -6.12
CA ILE A 4 -30.15 -24.52 -5.00
C ILE A 4 -28.70 -24.38 -5.51
N GLY A 5 -28.24 -25.31 -6.35
CA GLY A 5 -26.93 -25.22 -7.01
C GLY A 5 -26.76 -23.91 -7.77
N LYS A 6 -27.72 -23.48 -8.59
CA LYS A 6 -27.65 -22.20 -9.33
C LYS A 6 -27.55 -20.95 -8.43
N LYS A 7 -28.24 -20.94 -7.28
CA LYS A 7 -28.18 -19.81 -6.31
C LYS A 7 -26.90 -19.81 -5.48
N VAL A 8 -26.32 -20.99 -5.20
CA VAL A 8 -25.04 -21.12 -4.51
C VAL A 8 -23.89 -20.75 -5.46
N ILE A 9 -23.97 -21.12 -6.73
CA ILE A 9 -23.00 -20.74 -7.78
C ILE A 9 -23.00 -19.23 -8.01
N SER A 10 -24.16 -18.56 -8.02
CA SER A 10 -24.24 -17.10 -8.19
C SER A 10 -23.67 -16.31 -7.02
N VAL A 11 -23.40 -16.97 -5.88
CA VAL A 11 -22.75 -16.35 -4.71
C VAL A 11 -21.27 -16.73 -4.68
N ILE A 12 -20.91 -18.00 -4.87
CA ILE A 12 -19.51 -18.46 -4.76
C ILE A 12 -18.65 -17.99 -5.94
N LEU A 13 -19.20 -17.85 -7.14
CA LEU A 13 -18.40 -17.47 -8.31
C LEU A 13 -17.94 -16.00 -8.28
N PRO A 14 -18.79 -15.02 -7.91
CA PRO A 14 -18.32 -13.67 -7.56
C PRO A 14 -17.31 -13.68 -6.42
N ILE A 15 -17.43 -14.60 -5.45
CA ILE A 15 -16.46 -14.73 -4.36
C ILE A 15 -15.12 -15.24 -4.86
N ILE A 16 -15.07 -16.22 -5.78
CA ILE A 16 -13.81 -16.66 -6.38
C ILE A 16 -13.17 -15.52 -7.18
N ILE A 17 -13.97 -14.76 -7.92
CA ILE A 17 -13.50 -13.57 -8.63
C ILE A 17 -13.02 -12.51 -7.64
N CYS A 18 -13.74 -12.28 -6.54
CA CYS A 18 -13.34 -11.39 -5.46
C CYS A 18 -12.08 -11.89 -4.74
N ILE A 19 -11.84 -13.19 -4.63
CA ILE A 19 -10.61 -13.73 -4.02
C ILE A 19 -9.44 -13.55 -4.96
N SER A 20 -9.60 -13.88 -6.25
CA SER A 20 -8.59 -13.61 -7.28
C SER A 20 -8.32 -12.12 -7.42
N SER A 21 -9.35 -11.28 -7.34
CA SER A 21 -9.18 -9.84 -7.35
C SER A 21 -8.60 -9.35 -6.02
N CYS A 22 -9.02 -9.80 -4.84
CA CYS A 22 -8.49 -9.32 -3.55
C CYS A 22 -7.04 -9.79 -3.27
N ILE A 23 -6.62 -10.93 -3.81
CA ILE A 23 -5.21 -11.38 -3.73
C ILE A 23 -4.31 -10.50 -4.62
N ILE A 24 -4.88 -9.88 -5.67
CA ILE A 24 -4.16 -9.02 -6.63
C ILE A 24 -4.39 -7.52 -6.34
N PHE A 25 -5.51 -7.20 -5.72
CA PHE A 25 -6.01 -5.90 -5.29
C PHE A 25 -6.29 -6.04 -3.79
N ALA A 26 -5.23 -6.05 -2.98
CA ALA A 26 -5.39 -5.80 -1.55
C ALA A 26 -5.67 -4.31 -1.35
N SER A 27 -6.81 -3.85 -1.91
CA SER A 27 -7.34 -2.50 -1.80
C SER A 27 -8.76 -2.55 -1.30
N ALA A 28 -8.87 -2.49 0.03
CA ALA A 28 -10.13 -2.19 0.66
C ALA A 28 -9.90 -1.40 1.95
N GLU A 29 -10.59 -0.27 2.03
CA GLU A 29 -10.62 0.61 3.18
C GLU A 29 -11.05 -0.17 4.43
N ASN A 30 -10.12 -0.32 5.36
CA ASN A 30 -10.41 -0.84 6.69
C ASN A 30 -9.96 0.16 7.75
N LYS A 31 -10.80 0.40 8.75
CA LYS A 31 -10.35 1.07 9.97
C LYS A 31 -9.51 0.07 10.77
N PRO A 32 -8.32 0.48 11.26
CA PRO A 32 -7.44 -0.41 12.01
C PRO A 32 -8.13 -0.89 13.29
N THR A 33 -7.80 -2.10 13.72
CA THR A 33 -8.21 -2.58 15.05
C THR A 33 -7.27 -1.86 16.03
N THR A 34 -7.73 -0.72 16.56
CA THR A 34 -6.90 0.17 17.37
C THR A 34 -6.58 -0.47 18.73
N VAL A 35 -5.29 -0.52 19.06
CA VAL A 35 -4.86 -0.48 20.46
C VAL A 35 -4.78 0.99 20.83
N GLU A 36 -5.49 1.42 21.88
CA GLU A 36 -5.40 2.80 22.38
C GLU A 36 -3.93 3.16 22.64
N VAL A 37 -3.37 4.01 21.77
CA VAL A 37 -2.08 4.64 22.01
C VAL A 37 -2.38 5.80 22.96
N ASN A 38 -1.99 5.67 24.23
CA ASN A 38 -2.13 6.76 25.18
C ASN A 38 -1.42 8.00 24.62
N SER A 39 -2.22 9.06 24.46
CA SER A 39 -1.86 10.39 24.00
C SER A 39 -0.50 10.87 24.51
N PHE A 40 0.29 11.40 23.58
CA PHE A 40 1.68 11.86 23.66
C PHE A 40 1.99 13.02 24.62
N GLU A 41 1.16 13.29 25.64
CA GLU A 41 1.37 14.40 26.57
C GLU A 41 2.63 14.25 27.45
N ALA A 42 3.28 13.09 27.47
CA ALA A 42 4.47 12.85 28.31
C ALA A 42 5.82 13.25 27.67
N ALA A 43 5.86 13.62 26.39
CA ALA A 43 7.11 13.94 25.68
C ALA A 43 7.50 15.43 25.66
N THR A 44 6.79 16.29 26.40
CA THR A 44 6.99 17.76 26.39
C THR A 44 8.00 18.27 27.42
N GLN A 45 8.97 17.45 27.85
CA GLN A 45 9.94 17.83 28.90
C GLN A 45 11.40 18.05 28.46
N GLU A 46 11.68 18.19 27.16
CA GLU A 46 12.98 18.67 26.64
C GLU A 46 12.83 19.79 25.58
N LEU A 47 11.93 20.74 25.81
CA LEU A 47 11.66 21.89 24.93
C LEU A 47 12.53 23.12 25.26
N THR A 48 13.84 23.05 25.04
CA THR A 48 14.69 24.27 25.11
C THR A 48 15.56 24.56 23.88
N ASN A 49 15.57 23.69 22.85
CA ASN A 49 16.43 23.89 21.66
C ASN A 49 15.76 23.60 20.30
N GLN A 50 14.44 23.37 20.25
CA GLN A 50 13.73 23.14 18.98
C GLN A 50 13.51 24.44 18.21
N LYS A 51 13.70 24.39 16.89
CA LYS A 51 13.37 25.44 15.94
C LYS A 51 12.02 25.14 15.28
N HIS A 52 11.37 26.20 14.83
CA HIS A 52 10.25 26.07 13.92
C HIS A 52 10.75 25.85 12.49
N VAL A 53 10.00 25.08 11.68
CA VAL A 53 10.38 24.78 10.28
C VAL A 53 10.65 26.07 9.48
N ASN A 54 9.86 27.12 9.73
CA ASN A 54 10.01 28.42 9.08
C ASN A 54 11.28 29.21 9.49
N GLU A 55 12.02 28.74 10.50
CA GLU A 55 13.31 29.27 10.93
C GLU A 55 14.49 28.51 10.31
N LEU A 56 14.22 27.40 9.60
CA LEU A 56 15.24 26.60 8.92
C LEU A 56 15.64 27.23 7.59
N GLU A 57 16.87 26.96 7.16
CA GLU A 57 17.38 27.43 5.87
C GLU A 57 16.67 26.70 4.74
N ALA A 58 16.02 27.44 3.84
CA ALA A 58 15.51 26.89 2.59
C ALA A 58 16.68 26.37 1.75
N ASP A 59 16.48 25.21 1.12
CA ASP A 59 17.46 24.64 0.20
C ASP A 59 17.42 25.36 -1.16
N GLU A 60 18.45 25.12 -1.95
CA GLU A 60 18.38 25.37 -3.38
C GLU A 60 17.28 24.50 -4.01
N VAL A 61 16.53 25.05 -4.96
CA VAL A 61 15.54 24.28 -5.73
C VAL A 61 16.28 23.35 -6.70
N TYR A 62 16.12 22.05 -6.50
CA TYR A 62 16.54 20.99 -7.42
C TYR A 62 15.30 20.35 -8.04
N PRO A 63 15.34 19.90 -9.32
CA PRO A 63 14.26 19.12 -9.89
C PRO A 63 13.98 17.89 -9.01
N MET A 64 12.71 17.63 -8.74
CA MET A 64 12.27 16.49 -7.96
C MET A 64 11.61 15.47 -8.87
N ILE A 65 11.98 14.20 -8.70
CA ILE A 65 11.41 13.07 -9.43
C ILE A 65 10.67 12.18 -8.42
N ILE A 66 9.36 12.07 -8.63
CA ILE A 66 8.52 11.12 -7.91
C ILE A 66 8.65 9.75 -8.56
N ILE A 67 8.99 8.74 -7.75
CA ILE A 67 8.98 7.34 -8.17
C ILE A 67 7.83 6.68 -7.43
N HIS A 68 6.70 6.53 -8.14
CA HIS A 68 5.43 6.16 -7.55
C HIS A 68 5.38 4.69 -7.10
N GLY A 69 4.37 4.34 -6.29
CA GLY A 69 4.11 2.98 -5.82
C GLY A 69 3.46 2.08 -6.86
N ILE A 70 3.09 0.87 -6.45
CA ILE A 70 2.39 -0.06 -7.35
C ILE A 70 1.08 0.58 -7.81
N GLY A 71 0.90 0.64 -9.12
CA GLY A 71 -0.41 0.93 -9.67
C GLY A 71 -0.88 2.39 -9.72
N GLN A 72 0.06 3.33 -9.68
CA GLN A 72 -0.24 4.76 -9.83
C GLN A 72 0.01 5.26 -11.28
N ALA A 73 0.25 4.34 -12.21
CA ALA A 73 0.27 4.62 -13.65
C ALA A 73 -0.55 3.56 -14.41
N THR A 74 -1.44 4.02 -15.28
CA THR A 74 -2.18 3.14 -16.18
C THR A 74 -1.26 2.64 -17.28
N THR A 75 -1.30 1.35 -17.57
CA THR A 75 -0.54 0.78 -18.70
C THR A 75 -1.46 0.01 -19.62
N TYR A 76 -1.19 0.08 -20.93
CA TYR A 76 -1.96 -0.60 -21.97
C TYR A 76 -1.08 -1.57 -22.73
N MET A 77 -1.56 -2.79 -22.87
CA MET A 77 -0.92 -3.80 -23.71
C MET A 77 -1.00 -3.36 -25.17
N LEU A 78 0.07 -3.57 -25.92
CA LEU A 78 0.15 -3.26 -27.35
C LEU A 78 -0.11 -4.51 -28.19
N ASP A 79 -0.75 -4.33 -29.34
CA ASP A 79 -0.86 -5.34 -30.39
C ASP A 79 0.39 -5.35 -31.31
N GLU A 80 0.43 -6.27 -32.27
CA GLU A 80 1.54 -6.43 -33.21
C GLU A 80 1.79 -5.17 -34.08
N ASP A 81 0.77 -4.32 -34.24
CA ASP A 81 0.84 -3.06 -35.00
C ASP A 81 1.21 -1.86 -34.11
N GLY A 82 1.39 -2.07 -32.81
CA GLY A 82 1.71 -1.03 -31.83
C GLY A 82 0.52 -0.20 -31.35
N ASN A 83 -0.71 -0.64 -31.61
CA ASN A 83 -1.93 -0.02 -31.07
C ASN A 83 -2.34 -0.66 -29.74
N ASP A 84 -3.29 -0.05 -29.03
CA ASP A 84 -3.85 -0.65 -27.82
C ASP A 84 -4.56 -1.97 -28.15
N ALA A 85 -4.07 -3.06 -27.56
CA ALA A 85 -4.72 -4.35 -27.66
C ALA A 85 -6.10 -4.30 -26.96
N VAL A 86 -7.09 -4.93 -27.58
CA VAL A 86 -8.48 -4.98 -27.09
C VAL A 86 -8.96 -6.42 -26.94
N ASP A 87 -9.89 -6.61 -26.01
CA ASP A 87 -10.63 -7.85 -25.85
C ASP A 87 -11.68 -8.05 -26.98
N PRO A 88 -12.38 -9.21 -27.04
CA PRO A 88 -13.42 -9.45 -28.04
C PRO A 88 -14.60 -8.46 -28.02
N ASP A 89 -14.80 -7.74 -26.91
CA ASP A 89 -15.85 -6.72 -26.74
C ASP A 89 -15.34 -5.29 -27.09
N GLY A 90 -14.07 -5.17 -27.49
CA GLY A 90 -13.43 -3.91 -27.87
C GLY A 90 -12.90 -3.08 -26.70
N LYS A 91 -12.81 -3.65 -25.49
CA LYS A 91 -12.24 -2.98 -24.31
C LYS A 91 -10.73 -3.17 -24.28
N LYS A 92 -9.99 -2.08 -24.03
CA LYS A 92 -8.53 -2.09 -23.91
C LYS A 92 -8.05 -3.03 -22.81
N ILE A 93 -6.98 -3.77 -23.10
CA ILE A 93 -6.31 -4.65 -22.15
C ILE A 93 -5.26 -3.82 -21.42
N THR A 94 -5.40 -3.70 -20.11
CA THR A 94 -4.52 -2.93 -19.23
C THR A 94 -3.53 -3.82 -18.49
N GLY A 95 -2.28 -3.39 -18.36
CA GLY A 95 -1.33 -4.01 -17.44
C GLY A 95 -1.55 -3.56 -16.00
N TRP A 96 -1.93 -2.29 -15.83
CA TRP A 96 -2.51 -1.76 -14.60
C TRP A 96 -3.63 -0.74 -14.89
N PRO A 97 -4.77 -0.79 -14.16
CA PRO A 97 -5.18 -1.87 -13.25
C PRO A 97 -5.22 -3.21 -13.99
N ILE A 98 -4.89 -4.31 -13.31
CA ILE A 98 -4.77 -5.62 -13.98
C ILE A 98 -6.10 -5.98 -14.64
N TYR A 99 -6.05 -6.22 -15.95
CA TYR A 99 -7.22 -6.60 -16.73
C TYR A 99 -7.57 -8.09 -16.53
N PHE A 100 -8.86 -8.37 -16.34
CA PHE A 100 -9.43 -9.72 -16.30
C PHE A 100 -10.60 -9.86 -17.27
N TYR A 101 -10.55 -10.83 -18.17
CA TYR A 101 -11.73 -11.21 -18.95
C TYR A 101 -12.64 -12.15 -18.15
N VAL A 102 -13.49 -11.54 -17.31
CA VAL A 102 -14.36 -12.21 -16.33
C VAL A 102 -15.28 -13.29 -16.93
N PRO A 103 -15.93 -13.11 -18.10
CA PRO A 103 -16.84 -14.12 -18.64
C PRO A 103 -16.19 -15.50 -18.84
N GLU A 104 -14.93 -15.53 -19.28
CA GLU A 104 -14.21 -16.78 -19.51
C GLU A 104 -13.84 -17.48 -18.20
N LEU A 105 -13.37 -16.71 -17.20
CA LEU A 105 -13.07 -17.21 -15.85
C LEU A 105 -14.30 -17.87 -15.21
N VAL A 106 -15.44 -17.18 -15.28
CA VAL A 106 -16.75 -17.65 -14.81
C VAL A 106 -17.11 -19.00 -15.42
N ILE A 107 -17.05 -19.10 -16.75
CA ILE A 107 -17.46 -20.32 -17.47
C ILE A 107 -16.56 -21.50 -17.11
N LYS A 108 -15.23 -21.29 -17.03
CA LYS A 108 -14.25 -22.33 -16.69
C LYS A 108 -14.50 -22.92 -15.28
N LEU A 109 -14.87 -22.09 -14.30
CA LEU A 109 -14.95 -22.50 -12.90
C LEU A 109 -16.31 -23.10 -12.48
N ILE A 110 -17.42 -22.77 -13.16
CA ILE A 110 -18.77 -23.23 -12.76
C ILE A 110 -18.85 -24.76 -12.67
N GLY A 111 -18.42 -25.47 -13.71
CA GLY A 111 -18.54 -26.93 -13.77
C GLY A 111 -17.83 -27.64 -12.62
N PRO A 112 -16.51 -27.43 -12.44
CA PRO A 112 -15.73 -27.96 -11.33
C PRO A 112 -16.28 -27.54 -9.95
N LEU A 113 -16.76 -26.30 -9.81
CA LEU A 113 -17.38 -25.83 -8.57
C LEU A 113 -18.66 -26.61 -8.25
N VAL A 114 -19.59 -26.75 -9.21
CA VAL A 114 -20.82 -27.54 -9.03
C VAL A 114 -20.49 -28.98 -8.66
N ALA A 115 -19.57 -29.60 -9.39
CA ALA A 115 -19.16 -30.97 -9.15
C ALA A 115 -18.59 -31.13 -7.74
N SER A 116 -17.73 -30.19 -7.31
CA SER A 116 -17.11 -30.24 -5.99
C SER A 116 -18.10 -29.99 -4.85
N LEU A 117 -19.09 -29.12 -5.07
CA LEU A 117 -20.21 -28.91 -4.15
C LEU A 117 -21.12 -30.13 -4.04
N VAL A 118 -21.35 -30.86 -5.13
CA VAL A 118 -22.22 -32.06 -5.12
C VAL A 118 -21.52 -33.25 -4.48
N THR A 119 -20.24 -33.46 -4.81
CA THR A 119 -19.47 -34.62 -4.35
C THR A 119 -18.81 -34.40 -3.00
N GLN A 120 -18.73 -33.14 -2.54
CA GLN A 120 -17.99 -32.73 -1.35
C GLN A 120 -16.51 -33.16 -1.42
N LYS A 121 -15.94 -33.15 -2.62
CA LYS A 121 -14.54 -33.48 -2.93
C LYS A 121 -14.05 -32.56 -4.03
N ASP A 122 -12.75 -32.31 -4.07
CA ASP A 122 -12.18 -31.56 -5.18
C ASP A 122 -12.36 -32.35 -6.48
N CYS A 123 -13.20 -31.82 -7.37
CA CYS A 123 -13.49 -32.38 -8.69
C CYS A 123 -12.80 -31.57 -9.80
N GLY A 124 -11.54 -31.18 -9.57
CA GLY A 124 -10.74 -30.37 -10.49
C GLY A 124 -10.93 -28.86 -10.29
N LEU A 125 -11.50 -28.44 -9.16
CA LEU A 125 -11.73 -27.03 -8.85
C LEU A 125 -10.41 -26.31 -8.62
N SER A 126 -9.52 -26.86 -7.79
CA SER A 126 -8.18 -26.30 -7.53
C SER A 126 -7.37 -26.13 -8.82
N LYS A 127 -7.26 -27.21 -9.61
CA LYS A 127 -6.56 -27.22 -10.90
C LYS A 127 -7.14 -26.22 -11.88
N MET A 128 -8.46 -26.08 -11.93
CA MET A 128 -9.09 -25.10 -12.81
C MET A 128 -8.89 -23.68 -12.32
N ALA A 129 -8.90 -23.44 -11.01
CA ALA A 129 -8.58 -22.13 -10.42
C ALA A 129 -7.14 -21.71 -10.76
N TYR A 130 -6.18 -22.62 -10.60
CA TYR A 130 -4.80 -22.43 -11.06
C TYR A 130 -4.75 -22.00 -12.52
N LYS A 131 -5.33 -22.81 -13.42
CA LYS A 131 -5.27 -22.53 -14.86
C LYS A 131 -5.97 -21.22 -15.21
N ALA A 132 -7.10 -20.94 -14.57
CA ALA A 132 -7.89 -19.74 -14.81
C ALA A 132 -7.11 -18.48 -14.42
N VAL A 133 -6.47 -18.46 -13.25
CA VAL A 133 -5.66 -17.33 -12.79
C VAL A 133 -4.40 -17.20 -13.62
N TYR A 134 -3.68 -18.31 -13.85
CA TYR A 134 -2.48 -18.33 -14.69
C TYR A 134 -2.78 -17.74 -16.07
N ASP A 135 -3.78 -18.30 -16.79
CA ASP A 135 -4.18 -17.82 -18.13
C ASP A 135 -4.56 -16.32 -18.10
N ALA A 136 -5.14 -15.84 -17.00
CA ALA A 136 -5.66 -14.49 -16.90
C ALA A 136 -4.59 -13.42 -16.68
N VAL A 137 -3.42 -13.76 -16.14
CA VAL A 137 -2.36 -12.78 -15.84
C VAL A 137 -1.02 -13.11 -16.51
N ASP A 138 -0.90 -14.24 -17.21
CA ASP A 138 0.30 -14.62 -17.95
C ASP A 138 0.69 -13.61 -19.06
N TYR A 139 -0.24 -12.75 -19.49
CA TYR A 139 0.04 -11.68 -20.44
C TYR A 139 1.00 -10.60 -19.89
N LEU A 140 1.15 -10.50 -18.56
CA LEU A 140 2.10 -9.59 -17.89
C LEU A 140 3.53 -10.17 -17.80
N ALA A 141 3.68 -11.48 -18.02
CA ALA A 141 4.91 -12.19 -17.65
C ALA A 141 6.06 -11.97 -18.66
N TYR A 142 7.28 -12.23 -18.19
CA TYR A 142 8.49 -12.22 -19.00
C TYR A 142 8.96 -13.65 -19.33
N ASN A 143 9.71 -13.77 -20.41
CA ASN A 143 10.42 -14.98 -20.80
C ASN A 143 11.75 -15.09 -20.04
N GLU A 144 12.35 -16.29 -20.04
CA GLU A 144 13.65 -16.53 -19.39
C GLU A 144 14.77 -15.65 -19.97
N ASP A 145 14.69 -15.31 -21.26
CA ASP A 145 15.63 -14.38 -21.91
C ASP A 145 15.41 -12.91 -21.53
N GLY A 146 14.51 -12.63 -20.59
CA GLY A 146 14.19 -11.29 -20.09
C GLY A 146 13.36 -10.44 -21.05
N THR A 147 12.83 -11.01 -22.15
CA THR A 147 11.89 -10.31 -23.02
C THR A 147 10.46 -10.36 -22.46
N PRO A 148 9.67 -9.29 -22.55
CA PRO A 148 8.28 -9.33 -22.16
C PRO A 148 7.48 -10.24 -23.11
N LYS A 149 6.45 -10.93 -22.60
CA LYS A 149 5.52 -11.67 -23.48
C LYS A 149 4.67 -10.75 -24.34
N ASN A 150 4.33 -9.58 -23.81
CA ASN A 150 3.60 -8.54 -24.52
C ASN A 150 4.17 -7.19 -24.16
N GLU A 151 4.21 -6.29 -25.14
CA GLU A 151 4.66 -4.91 -24.92
C GLU A 151 3.57 -4.10 -24.23
N PHE A 152 3.99 -3.17 -23.37
CA PHE A 152 3.08 -2.24 -22.68
C PHE A 152 3.56 -0.81 -22.88
N ARG A 153 2.62 0.09 -23.18
CA ARG A 153 2.86 1.53 -23.07
C ARG A 153 2.30 2.05 -21.76
N VAL A 154 2.98 3.04 -21.19
CA VAL A 154 2.51 3.81 -20.04
C VAL A 154 1.66 4.97 -20.55
N GLU A 155 0.52 5.22 -19.91
CA GLU A 155 -0.32 6.39 -20.17
C GLU A 155 0.12 7.59 -19.33
N GLY A 156 -0.09 8.80 -19.88
CA GLY A 156 0.01 10.04 -19.14
C GLY A 156 1.38 10.71 -19.22
N CYS A 157 1.74 11.40 -18.15
CA CYS A 157 2.84 12.37 -18.12
C CYS A 157 4.22 11.73 -17.92
N ASN A 158 4.54 10.71 -18.74
CA ASN A 158 5.86 10.10 -18.69
C ASN A 158 6.91 11.03 -19.32
N ASN A 159 8.09 11.09 -18.71
CA ASN A 159 9.28 11.74 -19.25
C ASN A 159 9.13 13.24 -19.54
N LYS A 160 8.38 13.99 -18.73
CA LYS A 160 8.27 15.46 -18.81
C LYS A 160 7.91 16.05 -17.43
N SER A 161 8.09 17.36 -17.30
CA SER A 161 7.76 18.09 -16.06
C SER A 161 6.24 18.24 -15.90
N ALA A 162 5.77 18.52 -14.68
CA ALA A 162 4.38 18.83 -14.40
C ALA A 162 3.92 20.04 -15.24
N ALA A 163 4.80 21.03 -15.48
CA ALA A 163 4.48 22.21 -16.29
C ALA A 163 4.09 21.85 -17.74
N ASP A 164 4.63 20.75 -18.27
CA ASP A 164 4.37 20.26 -19.63
C ASP A 164 3.21 19.25 -19.70
N CYS A 165 2.62 18.88 -18.56
CA CYS A 165 1.45 18.01 -18.51
C CYS A 165 0.16 18.75 -18.91
N THR A 166 -0.80 18.03 -19.49
CA THR A 166 -2.18 18.54 -19.66
C THR A 166 -2.87 18.67 -18.31
N PRO A 167 -3.97 19.46 -18.19
CA PRO A 167 -4.74 19.54 -16.95
C PRO A 167 -5.17 18.17 -16.43
N GLU A 168 -5.62 17.27 -17.31
CA GLU A 168 -6.05 15.92 -16.93
C GLU A 168 -4.88 15.07 -16.41
N GLU A 169 -3.69 15.21 -17.00
CA GLU A 169 -2.48 14.55 -16.52
C GLU A 169 -2.05 15.08 -15.14
N LYS A 170 -2.18 16.39 -14.89
CA LYS A 170 -1.91 17.01 -13.58
C LYS A 170 -2.87 16.50 -12.52
N ASP A 171 -4.16 16.45 -12.84
CA ASP A 171 -5.19 15.93 -11.94
C ASP A 171 -4.85 14.49 -11.51
N ILE A 172 -4.36 13.65 -12.42
CA ILE A 172 -3.91 12.29 -12.10
C ILE A 172 -2.70 12.31 -11.16
N ILE A 173 -1.70 13.16 -11.40
CA ILE A 173 -0.51 13.26 -10.55
C ILE A 173 -0.90 13.68 -9.12
N TYR A 174 -1.69 14.74 -9.01
CA TYR A 174 -2.06 15.33 -7.73
C TYR A 174 -3.11 14.51 -6.95
N ASP A 175 -3.99 13.75 -7.64
CA ASP A 175 -4.89 12.79 -6.98
C ASP A 175 -4.13 11.62 -6.35
N HIS A 176 -3.08 11.14 -7.03
CA HIS A 176 -2.23 10.08 -6.48
C HIS A 176 -1.35 10.58 -5.33
N ILE A 177 -0.79 11.78 -5.46
CA ILE A 177 0.16 12.37 -4.51
C ILE A 177 -0.15 13.87 -4.37
N PRO A 178 -0.83 14.30 -3.29
CA PRO A 178 -1.32 15.68 -3.15
C PRO A 178 -0.20 16.65 -2.73
N ILE A 179 0.70 16.94 -3.66
CA ILE A 179 1.87 17.81 -3.49
C ILE A 179 1.74 19.15 -4.21
N GLU A 180 0.52 19.66 -4.35
CA GLU A 180 0.23 20.96 -4.95
C GLU A 180 0.98 22.08 -4.20
N GLU A 181 1.04 22.01 -2.87
CA GLU A 181 1.79 22.98 -2.05
C GLU A 181 3.29 22.98 -2.37
N TYR A 182 3.86 21.81 -2.70
CA TYR A 182 5.24 21.73 -3.16
C TYR A 182 5.39 22.40 -4.52
N ALA A 183 4.52 22.06 -5.48
CA ALA A 183 4.54 22.64 -6.82
C ALA A 183 4.38 24.17 -6.81
N GLU A 184 3.53 24.72 -5.94
CA GLU A 184 3.39 26.17 -5.74
C GLU A 184 4.67 26.84 -5.23
N LYS A 185 5.46 26.14 -4.41
CA LYS A 185 6.71 26.67 -3.84
C LYS A 185 7.89 26.60 -4.79
N VAL A 186 8.02 25.51 -5.56
CA VAL A 186 9.21 25.27 -6.39
C VAL A 186 8.97 25.46 -7.89
N GLY A 187 7.73 25.58 -8.34
CA GLY A 187 7.36 25.62 -9.75
C GLY A 187 7.18 24.21 -10.34
N GLU A 188 6.13 24.03 -11.14
CA GLU A 188 5.81 22.76 -11.81
C GLU A 188 6.89 22.30 -12.81
N GLU A 189 7.73 23.22 -13.29
CA GLU A 189 8.88 22.91 -14.15
C GLU A 189 9.98 22.12 -13.42
N ASN A 190 9.96 22.13 -12.08
CA ASN A 190 10.89 21.38 -11.23
C ASN A 190 10.27 20.10 -10.66
N LEU A 191 9.08 19.71 -11.11
CA LEU A 191 8.37 18.52 -10.65
C LEU A 191 8.24 17.51 -11.79
N TYR A 192 8.76 16.30 -11.62
CA TYR A 192 8.71 15.23 -12.61
C TYR A 192 8.03 14.01 -12.01
N TYR A 193 7.03 13.47 -12.71
CA TYR A 193 6.35 12.24 -12.34
C TYR A 193 6.89 11.08 -13.17
N PHE A 194 7.64 10.16 -12.54
CA PHE A 194 8.19 9.01 -13.25
C PHE A 194 7.14 7.90 -13.34
N ALA A 195 6.32 7.95 -14.40
CA ALA A 195 5.31 6.94 -14.68
C ALA A 195 5.95 5.69 -15.34
N TYR A 196 5.77 4.52 -14.73
CA TYR A 196 6.33 3.26 -15.22
C TYR A 196 5.37 2.07 -15.09
N ASN A 197 5.64 0.99 -15.82
CA ASN A 197 4.89 -0.26 -15.69
C ASN A 197 5.28 -0.98 -14.40
N SER A 198 4.39 -1.00 -13.40
CA SER A 198 4.65 -1.69 -12.12
C SER A 198 4.83 -3.21 -12.27
N PHE A 199 4.44 -3.80 -13.41
CA PHE A 199 4.70 -5.19 -13.76
C PHE A 199 5.74 -5.32 -14.89
N GLY A 200 6.63 -4.33 -15.01
CA GLY A 200 7.68 -4.29 -16.03
C GLY A 200 9.01 -4.87 -15.56
N ASP A 201 10.01 -4.73 -16.42
CA ASP A 201 11.39 -5.09 -16.13
C ASP A 201 12.07 -4.02 -15.26
N MET A 202 12.65 -4.45 -14.14
CA MET A 202 13.31 -3.60 -13.16
C MET A 202 14.40 -2.73 -13.78
N TYR A 203 15.26 -3.28 -14.65
CA TYR A 203 16.41 -2.54 -15.16
C TYR A 203 16.08 -1.70 -16.39
N ASP A 204 15.10 -2.09 -17.20
CA ASP A 204 14.53 -1.17 -18.18
C ASP A 204 13.90 0.04 -17.49
N ILE A 205 13.26 -0.15 -16.32
CA ILE A 205 12.72 0.95 -15.51
C ILE A 205 13.85 1.82 -14.94
N VAL A 206 14.92 1.23 -14.42
CA VAL A 206 16.10 1.98 -13.91
C VAL A 206 16.75 2.81 -15.02
N ASP A 207 16.94 2.25 -16.22
CA ASP A 207 17.50 2.96 -17.36
C ASP A 207 16.63 4.16 -17.77
N ASN A 208 15.31 4.00 -17.73
CA ASN A 208 14.36 5.08 -18.00
C ASN A 208 14.38 6.16 -16.91
N LEU A 209 14.56 5.77 -15.65
CA LEU A 209 14.71 6.71 -14.54
C LEU A 209 15.98 7.55 -14.70
N GLU A 210 17.11 6.93 -15.04
CA GLU A 210 18.37 7.63 -15.29
C GLU A 210 18.25 8.61 -16.46
N ALA A 211 17.58 8.20 -17.55
CA ALA A 211 17.30 9.09 -18.68
C ALA A 211 16.46 10.32 -18.27
N LEU A 212 15.50 10.13 -17.35
CA LEU A 212 14.70 11.22 -16.80
C LEU A 212 15.52 12.14 -15.88
N ILE A 213 16.43 11.59 -15.07
CA ILE A 213 17.37 12.34 -14.22
C ILE A 213 18.25 13.26 -15.09
N GLU A 214 18.87 12.72 -16.13
CA GLU A 214 19.69 13.49 -17.07
C GLU A 214 18.90 14.60 -17.77
N LYS A 215 17.66 14.28 -18.18
CA LYS A 215 16.77 15.25 -18.80
C LYS A 215 16.38 16.36 -17.83
N ALA A 216 15.98 16.04 -16.61
CA ALA A 216 15.58 17.02 -15.60
C ALA A 216 16.73 17.98 -15.24
N LYS A 217 17.95 17.45 -15.06
CA LYS A 217 19.17 18.26 -14.88
C LYS A 217 19.39 19.22 -16.04
N LYS A 218 19.28 18.72 -17.28
CA LYS A 218 19.46 19.54 -18.48
C LYS A 218 18.42 20.64 -18.64
N GLU A 219 17.15 20.35 -18.34
CA GLU A 219 16.05 21.30 -18.50
C GLU A 219 16.06 22.41 -17.45
N THR A 220 16.38 22.05 -16.21
CA THR A 220 16.45 22.99 -15.08
C THR A 220 17.80 23.69 -14.95
N GLY A 221 18.83 23.18 -15.64
CA GLY A 221 20.21 23.68 -15.54
C GLY A 221 20.89 23.34 -14.21
N LYS A 222 20.41 22.29 -13.53
CA LYS A 222 20.93 21.82 -12.23
C LYS A 222 21.84 20.62 -12.42
N ASP A 223 22.81 20.47 -11.53
CA ASP A 223 23.75 19.35 -11.55
C ASP A 223 23.24 18.12 -10.77
N LYS A 224 22.16 18.29 -9.99
CA LYS A 224 21.58 17.25 -9.13
C LYS A 224 20.05 17.26 -9.16
N VAL A 225 19.46 16.17 -8.68
CA VAL A 225 18.01 16.02 -8.49
C VAL A 225 17.66 15.59 -7.06
N ASN A 226 16.40 15.76 -6.68
CA ASN A 226 15.79 15.10 -5.52
C ASN A 226 14.98 13.89 -5.99
N LEU A 227 15.06 12.77 -5.28
CA LEU A 227 14.20 11.60 -5.52
C LEU A 227 13.19 11.45 -4.39
N MET A 228 11.94 11.13 -4.72
CA MET A 228 10.92 10.74 -3.75
C MET A 228 10.35 9.36 -4.11
N PRO A 229 10.99 8.27 -3.66
CA PRO A 229 10.50 6.91 -3.87
C PRO A 229 9.40 6.54 -2.86
N ILE A 230 8.27 6.04 -3.37
CA ILE A 230 7.08 5.70 -2.57
C ILE A 230 6.74 4.23 -2.76
N SER A 231 6.56 3.45 -1.68
CA SER A 231 6.10 2.05 -1.76
C SER A 231 6.99 1.21 -2.71
N LEU A 232 6.45 0.60 -3.78
CA LEU A 232 7.22 -0.10 -4.83
C LEU A 232 8.32 0.78 -5.45
N GLY A 233 8.15 2.10 -5.52
CA GLY A 233 9.19 3.02 -5.93
C GLY A 233 10.45 2.93 -5.05
N GLY A 234 10.32 2.50 -3.79
CA GLY A 234 11.43 2.12 -2.93
C GLY A 234 12.27 0.96 -3.48
N ALA A 235 11.64 -0.08 -4.06
CA ALA A 235 12.37 -1.15 -4.72
C ALA A 235 13.07 -0.65 -6.01
N ILE A 236 12.44 0.26 -6.76
CA ILE A 236 13.11 0.92 -7.89
C ILE A 236 14.33 1.72 -7.41
N SER A 237 14.22 2.42 -6.28
CA SER A 237 15.34 3.13 -5.65
C SER A 237 16.47 2.17 -5.24
N VAL A 238 16.15 0.99 -4.71
CA VAL A 238 17.14 -0.06 -4.40
C VAL A 238 17.94 -0.44 -5.64
N ALA A 239 17.25 -0.72 -6.75
CA ALA A 239 17.90 -1.08 -8.01
C ALA A 239 18.75 0.07 -8.57
N TYR A 240 18.22 1.30 -8.58
CA TYR A 240 18.92 2.49 -9.04
C TYR A 240 20.20 2.77 -8.23
N VAL A 241 20.11 2.72 -6.90
CA VAL A 241 21.26 2.92 -5.99
C VAL A 241 22.28 1.77 -6.11
N GLY A 242 21.84 0.58 -6.53
CA GLY A 242 22.71 -0.54 -6.90
C GLY A 242 23.57 -0.24 -8.13
N GLU A 243 22.95 0.33 -9.18
CA GLU A 243 23.63 0.68 -10.44
C GLU A 243 24.47 1.95 -10.35
N HIS A 244 24.06 2.91 -9.51
CA HIS A 244 24.69 4.23 -9.39
C HIS A 244 25.27 4.50 -7.98
N PRO A 245 26.09 3.62 -7.39
CA PRO A 245 26.42 3.62 -5.95
C PRO A 245 27.21 4.85 -5.45
N GLN A 246 27.63 5.76 -6.32
CA GLN A 246 28.28 7.02 -5.95
C GLN A 246 27.28 8.16 -5.68
N GLY A 247 26.08 8.14 -6.29
CA GLY A 247 25.04 9.14 -6.05
C GLY A 247 25.43 10.58 -6.38
N GLU A 248 26.34 10.79 -7.34
CA GLU A 248 26.87 12.12 -7.68
C GLU A 248 25.77 13.08 -8.16
N ASP A 249 24.74 12.54 -8.79
CA ASP A 249 23.60 13.29 -9.35
C ASP A 249 22.48 13.55 -8.35
N ILE A 250 22.64 13.12 -7.09
CA ILE A 250 21.57 13.14 -6.09
C ILE A 250 21.86 14.20 -5.02
N ASN A 251 20.88 15.05 -4.78
CA ASN A 251 20.85 16.02 -3.67
C ASN A 251 20.14 15.42 -2.45
N LYS A 252 18.93 14.89 -2.64
CA LYS A 252 18.15 14.23 -1.59
C LYS A 252 17.44 12.98 -2.08
N ILE A 253 17.25 12.03 -1.17
CA ILE A 253 16.29 10.95 -1.30
C ILE A 253 15.33 11.04 -0.11
N VAL A 254 14.05 11.25 -0.40
CA VAL A 254 12.97 11.23 0.61
C VAL A 254 12.17 9.94 0.41
N LEU A 255 12.48 8.93 1.20
CA LEU A 255 11.81 7.64 1.18
C LEU A 255 10.47 7.74 1.91
N VAL A 256 9.43 7.21 1.29
CA VAL A 256 8.07 7.24 1.84
C VAL A 256 7.49 5.84 1.78
N VAL A 257 7.38 5.19 2.94
CA VAL A 257 7.01 3.78 3.12
C VAL A 257 7.67 2.84 2.08
N PRO A 258 9.00 2.92 1.88
CA PRO A 258 9.66 2.22 0.78
C PRO A 258 9.61 0.70 0.94
N ALA A 259 9.40 -0.02 -0.16
CA ALA A 259 9.57 -1.47 -0.23
C ALA A 259 11.07 -1.86 -0.28
N ALA A 260 11.89 -1.37 0.65
CA ALA A 260 13.34 -1.48 0.58
C ALA A 260 13.86 -2.92 0.73
N ASP A 261 13.23 -3.73 1.59
CA ASP A 261 13.46 -5.17 1.73
C ASP A 261 12.18 -5.98 1.46
N GLY A 262 11.29 -5.45 0.61
CA GLY A 262 10.06 -6.13 0.22
C GLY A 262 9.08 -6.42 1.37
N SER A 263 8.19 -7.40 1.15
CA SER A 263 7.15 -7.86 2.07
C SER A 263 6.96 -9.37 1.99
N GLU A 264 6.85 -10.04 3.15
CA GLU A 264 6.51 -11.47 3.22
C GLU A 264 5.22 -11.82 2.49
N ILE A 265 4.30 -10.88 2.24
CA ILE A 265 3.08 -11.14 1.47
C ILE A 265 3.42 -11.77 0.12
N VAL A 266 4.31 -11.14 -0.65
CA VAL A 266 4.69 -11.61 -1.99
C VAL A 266 5.45 -12.92 -1.89
N GLY A 267 6.46 -12.98 -1.02
CA GLY A 267 7.29 -14.17 -0.86
C GLY A 267 6.49 -15.40 -0.41
N LYS A 268 5.58 -15.27 0.56
CA LYS A 268 4.77 -16.39 1.07
C LYS A 268 3.66 -16.79 0.10
N ILE A 269 3.09 -15.87 -0.69
CA ILE A 269 2.21 -16.26 -1.82
C ILE A 269 2.99 -17.14 -2.80
N MET A 270 4.21 -16.73 -3.17
CA MET A 270 5.06 -17.50 -4.09
C MET A 270 5.46 -18.86 -3.52
N LEU A 271 5.65 -18.99 -2.20
CA LEU A 271 5.89 -20.29 -1.55
C LEU A 271 4.61 -21.12 -1.32
N GLY A 272 3.42 -20.54 -1.50
CA GLY A 272 2.14 -21.20 -1.16
C GLY A 272 1.90 -21.31 0.35
N GLN A 273 2.46 -20.40 1.14
CA GLN A 273 2.42 -20.37 2.60
C GLN A 273 1.33 -19.40 3.11
N LEU A 274 0.08 -19.63 2.74
CA LEU A 274 -1.05 -18.82 3.21
C LEU A 274 -1.48 -19.19 4.64
N ASP A 275 -2.11 -18.25 5.36
CA ASP A 275 -2.68 -18.50 6.69
C ASP A 275 -3.95 -19.34 6.61
N TYR A 276 -3.80 -20.65 6.81
CA TYR A 276 -4.90 -21.60 6.96
C TYR A 276 -5.19 -21.98 8.41
N SER A 277 -4.73 -21.15 9.37
CA SER A 277 -5.17 -21.26 10.75
C SER A 277 -6.69 -21.17 10.82
N ASP A 278 -7.23 -21.73 11.89
CA ASP A 278 -8.66 -21.83 12.08
C ASP A 278 -9.35 -20.45 12.07
N ALA A 279 -8.72 -19.47 12.72
CA ALA A 279 -9.16 -18.07 12.68
C ALA A 279 -8.80 -17.39 11.35
N GLY A 280 -7.62 -17.65 10.78
CA GLY A 280 -7.20 -17.16 9.47
C GLY A 280 -8.25 -17.42 8.40
N LEU A 281 -8.53 -18.69 8.12
CA LEU A 281 -9.38 -19.08 6.99
C LEU A 281 -10.87 -18.71 7.13
N TYR A 282 -11.43 -18.81 8.34
CA TYR A 282 -12.89 -18.75 8.54
C TYR A 282 -13.38 -17.52 9.29
N ARG A 283 -12.47 -16.65 9.75
CA ARG A 283 -12.80 -15.45 10.50
C ARG A 283 -12.10 -14.21 9.95
N ASN A 284 -10.80 -14.29 9.66
CA ASN A 284 -9.96 -13.12 9.43
C ASN A 284 -9.67 -12.84 7.95
N MET A 285 -9.34 -13.84 7.14
CA MET A 285 -8.84 -13.69 5.77
C MET A 285 -9.76 -12.80 4.92
N PHE A 286 -11.02 -13.19 4.73
CA PHE A 286 -11.91 -12.45 3.83
C PHE A 286 -12.46 -11.15 4.43
N THR A 287 -12.59 -11.05 5.76
CA THR A 287 -13.01 -9.80 6.42
C THR A 287 -11.90 -8.77 6.40
N LYS A 288 -10.64 -9.14 6.62
CA LYS A 288 -9.53 -8.18 6.55
C LYS A 288 -9.14 -7.83 5.11
N LEU A 289 -9.27 -8.75 4.15
CA LEU A 289 -9.06 -8.47 2.72
C LEU A 289 -10.11 -7.49 2.16
N VAL A 290 -11.38 -7.64 2.53
CA VAL A 290 -12.48 -6.84 1.96
C VAL A 290 -12.86 -5.64 2.81
N GLY A 291 -12.75 -5.72 4.13
CA GLY A 291 -13.42 -4.79 5.01
C GLY A 291 -14.02 -5.47 6.25
N VAL A 292 -13.51 -5.23 7.46
CA VAL A 292 -14.17 -5.66 8.70
C VAL A 292 -15.47 -4.90 8.91
N ASP A 293 -15.59 -3.71 8.33
CA ASP A 293 -16.79 -2.88 8.31
C ASP A 293 -17.63 -3.07 7.03
N ASP A 294 -17.15 -3.87 6.07
CA ASP A 294 -17.93 -4.28 4.90
C ASP A 294 -18.60 -5.64 5.17
N TYR A 295 -19.94 -5.69 5.07
CA TYR A 295 -20.69 -6.93 5.25
C TYR A 295 -20.27 -8.03 4.25
N THR A 296 -19.67 -7.67 3.12
CA THR A 296 -19.24 -8.56 2.04
C THR A 296 -18.16 -9.53 2.52
N GLY A 297 -17.16 -9.07 3.27
CA GLY A 297 -16.13 -9.95 3.85
C GLY A 297 -16.73 -10.99 4.80
N TRP A 298 -17.70 -10.57 5.62
CA TRP A 298 -18.44 -11.46 6.51
C TRP A 298 -19.34 -12.44 5.75
N LEU A 299 -19.99 -11.99 4.68
CA LEU A 299 -20.80 -12.85 3.80
C LEU A 299 -19.94 -13.91 3.11
N ILE A 300 -18.72 -13.55 2.68
CA ILE A 300 -17.75 -14.48 2.11
C ILE A 300 -17.40 -15.57 3.13
N ASN A 301 -17.03 -15.19 4.36
CA ASN A 301 -16.75 -16.14 5.45
C ASN A 301 -17.88 -17.17 5.66
N ILE A 302 -19.14 -16.74 5.52
CA ILE A 302 -20.31 -17.63 5.61
C ILE A 302 -20.38 -18.55 4.39
N ALA A 303 -20.23 -17.98 3.19
CA ALA A 303 -20.41 -18.71 1.93
C ALA A 303 -19.34 -19.79 1.70
N VAL A 304 -18.08 -19.52 2.04
CA VAL A 304 -16.97 -20.48 1.82
C VAL A 304 -17.12 -21.75 2.65
N ARG A 305 -17.88 -21.71 3.76
CA ARG A 305 -18.19 -22.89 4.60
C ARG A 305 -19.05 -23.93 3.89
N ILE A 306 -19.64 -23.63 2.74
CA ILE A 306 -20.36 -24.63 1.93
C ILE A 306 -19.37 -25.65 1.33
N LEU A 307 -18.10 -25.26 1.15
CA LEU A 307 -17.04 -26.16 0.70
C LEU A 307 -16.40 -26.88 1.91
N PRO A 308 -16.03 -28.16 1.78
CA PRO A 308 -15.17 -28.83 2.76
C PRO A 308 -13.84 -28.08 2.91
N LYS A 309 -13.26 -28.04 4.12
CA LYS A 309 -12.01 -27.27 4.40
C LYS A 309 -10.91 -27.59 3.39
N LYS A 310 -10.70 -28.87 3.06
CA LYS A 310 -9.68 -29.30 2.09
C LYS A 310 -9.93 -28.80 0.67
N VAL A 311 -11.19 -28.69 0.25
CA VAL A 311 -11.54 -28.19 -1.09
C VAL A 311 -11.35 -26.67 -1.16
N LEU A 312 -11.69 -25.97 -0.08
CA LEU A 312 -11.44 -24.53 0.03
C LEU A 312 -9.94 -24.21 0.01
N ILE A 313 -9.13 -24.92 0.81
CA ILE A 313 -7.67 -24.78 0.79
C ILE A 313 -7.12 -25.06 -0.60
N GLY A 314 -7.50 -26.17 -1.26
CA GLY A 314 -7.04 -26.46 -2.61
C GLY A 314 -7.45 -25.41 -3.64
N LEU A 315 -8.62 -24.78 -3.49
CA LEU A 315 -9.03 -23.65 -4.31
C LEU A 315 -8.11 -22.44 -4.10
N LEU A 316 -7.83 -22.07 -2.84
CA LEU A 316 -6.95 -20.94 -2.50
C LEU A 316 -5.51 -21.20 -2.96
N ASP A 317 -4.97 -22.40 -2.74
CA ASP A 317 -3.66 -22.83 -3.25
C ASP A 317 -3.61 -22.75 -4.77
N GLY A 318 -4.66 -23.20 -5.46
CA GLY A 318 -4.77 -23.10 -6.91
C GLY A 318 -4.67 -21.66 -7.38
N VAL A 319 -5.41 -20.73 -6.76
CA VAL A 319 -5.35 -19.30 -7.07
C VAL A 319 -3.95 -18.73 -6.81
N ALA A 320 -3.38 -18.98 -5.63
CA ALA A 320 -2.08 -18.47 -5.23
C ALA A 320 -0.95 -18.99 -6.13
N SER A 321 -0.91 -20.29 -6.42
CA SER A 321 0.08 -20.87 -7.34
C SER A 321 -0.12 -20.36 -8.78
N GLY A 322 -1.37 -20.16 -9.22
CA GLY A 322 -1.65 -19.60 -10.54
C GLY A 322 -1.08 -18.21 -10.71
N LEU A 323 -1.21 -17.35 -9.68
CA LEU A 323 -0.64 -16.01 -9.63
C LEU A 323 0.89 -16.04 -9.50
N ALA A 324 1.41 -16.89 -8.61
CA ALA A 324 2.84 -17.03 -8.35
C ALA A 324 3.61 -17.47 -9.60
N ASP A 325 3.16 -18.56 -10.24
CA ASP A 325 3.87 -19.19 -11.36
C ASP A 325 3.75 -18.38 -12.67
N SER A 326 2.86 -17.38 -12.72
CA SER A 326 2.66 -16.47 -13.86
C SER A 326 3.26 -15.09 -13.58
N ALA A 327 2.53 -14.18 -12.95
CA ALA A 327 2.92 -12.77 -12.84
C ALA A 327 3.99 -12.52 -11.78
N LEU A 328 3.97 -13.17 -10.62
CA LEU A 328 4.92 -12.84 -9.54
C LEU A 328 6.33 -13.37 -9.82
N ALA A 329 6.45 -14.64 -10.17
CA ALA A 329 7.76 -15.27 -10.39
C ALA A 329 8.44 -14.84 -11.70
N ARG A 330 7.68 -14.29 -12.65
CA ARG A 330 8.16 -13.96 -14.00
C ARG A 330 8.16 -12.47 -14.31
N VAL A 331 8.19 -11.61 -13.29
CA VAL A 331 8.28 -10.16 -13.43
C VAL A 331 9.33 -9.66 -12.44
N THR A 332 10.40 -9.03 -12.92
CA THR A 332 11.56 -8.66 -12.08
C THR A 332 11.20 -7.58 -11.04
N THR A 333 10.24 -6.70 -11.31
CA THR A 333 9.68 -5.76 -10.31
C THR A 333 8.94 -6.45 -9.17
N MET A 334 8.32 -7.63 -9.39
CA MET A 334 7.67 -8.40 -8.33
C MET A 334 8.69 -9.09 -7.42
N TRP A 335 9.84 -9.50 -7.96
CA TRP A 335 11.00 -9.89 -7.14
C TRP A 335 11.53 -8.73 -6.30
N GLY A 336 11.32 -7.49 -6.75
CA GLY A 336 11.55 -6.27 -5.96
C GLY A 336 10.78 -6.21 -4.64
N LEU A 337 9.67 -6.94 -4.55
CA LEU A 337 8.82 -7.02 -3.36
C LEU A 337 9.08 -8.27 -2.52
N VAL A 338 10.00 -9.15 -2.93
CA VAL A 338 10.41 -10.33 -2.17
C VAL A 338 11.45 -9.93 -1.13
N PRO A 339 11.26 -10.28 0.16
CA PRO A 339 12.28 -10.04 1.17
C PRO A 339 13.56 -10.78 0.87
N SER A 340 14.70 -10.12 1.13
CA SER A 340 16.03 -10.71 0.90
C SER A 340 16.19 -12.06 1.60
N SER A 341 15.59 -12.25 2.78
CA SER A 341 15.62 -13.50 3.54
C SER A 341 14.91 -14.68 2.86
N MET A 342 14.04 -14.42 1.89
CA MET A 342 13.28 -15.44 1.15
C MET A 342 13.85 -15.71 -0.25
N TYR A 343 14.86 -14.96 -0.67
CA TYR A 343 15.43 -15.03 -2.02
C TYR A 343 15.91 -16.45 -2.36
N ASP A 344 16.77 -17.06 -1.54
CA ASP A 344 17.41 -18.33 -1.87
C ASP A 344 16.39 -19.46 -2.15
N GLU A 345 15.36 -19.58 -1.30
CA GLU A 345 14.31 -20.60 -1.46
C GLU A 345 13.47 -20.36 -2.72
N LEU A 346 13.12 -19.10 -3.00
CA LEU A 346 12.35 -18.74 -4.19
C LEU A 346 13.17 -18.86 -5.47
N ALA A 347 14.45 -18.50 -5.42
CA ALA A 347 15.38 -18.62 -6.53
C ALA A 347 15.56 -20.08 -6.94
N GLU A 348 15.72 -21.00 -5.98
CA GLU A 348 15.77 -22.44 -6.24
C GLU A 348 14.48 -22.95 -6.88
N LYS A 349 13.32 -22.42 -6.47
CA LYS A 349 12.01 -22.82 -6.98
C LYS A 349 11.72 -22.31 -8.39
N TYR A 350 12.06 -21.06 -8.69
CA TYR A 350 11.54 -20.35 -9.86
C TYR A 350 12.58 -19.96 -10.91
N LEU A 351 13.85 -19.77 -10.52
CA LEU A 351 14.85 -19.22 -11.44
C LEU A 351 15.60 -20.33 -12.18
N VAL A 352 15.73 -20.13 -13.49
CA VAL A 352 16.58 -20.95 -14.35
C VAL A 352 17.94 -20.27 -14.48
N LYS A 353 18.97 -20.83 -13.83
CA LYS A 353 20.32 -20.25 -13.80
C LYS A 353 20.90 -20.03 -15.20
N GLY A 354 21.56 -18.89 -15.38
CA GLY A 354 22.22 -18.50 -16.65
C GLY A 354 21.27 -17.92 -17.69
N THR A 355 20.08 -17.50 -17.27
CA THR A 355 19.11 -16.78 -18.10
C THR A 355 19.13 -15.31 -17.72
N LYS A 356 18.87 -14.39 -18.67
CA LYS A 356 18.88 -12.95 -18.39
C LYS A 356 17.94 -12.61 -17.24
N PHE A 357 16.74 -13.19 -17.22
CA PHE A 357 15.78 -12.96 -16.15
C PHE A 357 16.35 -13.35 -14.78
N ALA A 358 16.98 -14.52 -14.66
CA ALA A 358 17.59 -14.94 -13.40
C ALA A 358 18.76 -14.03 -12.99
N ASP A 359 19.58 -13.60 -13.95
CA ASP A 359 20.71 -12.70 -13.70
C ASP A 359 20.23 -11.32 -13.21
N ASP A 360 19.13 -10.79 -13.77
CA ASP A 360 18.53 -9.52 -13.33
C ASP A 360 17.95 -9.63 -11.92
N VAL A 361 17.25 -10.73 -11.62
CA VAL A 361 16.73 -10.98 -10.27
C VAL A 361 17.87 -11.11 -9.25
N GLU A 362 18.96 -11.83 -9.59
CA GLU A 362 20.15 -11.94 -8.73
C GLU A 362 20.84 -10.57 -8.54
N LYS A 363 20.94 -9.77 -9.61
CA LYS A 363 21.47 -8.41 -9.56
C LYS A 363 20.65 -7.52 -8.63
N PHE A 364 19.31 -7.64 -8.67
CA PHE A 364 18.44 -6.91 -7.74
C PHE A 364 18.67 -7.35 -6.29
N HIS A 365 18.71 -8.66 -6.03
CA HIS A 365 18.98 -9.19 -4.68
C HIS A 365 20.31 -8.68 -4.12
N ASN A 366 21.36 -8.63 -4.95
CA ASN A 366 22.64 -8.05 -4.55
C ASN A 366 22.53 -6.56 -4.22
N SER A 367 21.73 -5.80 -4.97
CA SER A 367 21.47 -4.37 -4.71
C SER A 367 20.71 -4.18 -3.39
N GLN A 368 19.69 -5.00 -3.14
CA GLN A 368 18.91 -5.03 -1.90
C GLN A 368 19.82 -5.29 -0.68
N ALA A 369 20.67 -6.32 -0.74
CA ALA A 369 21.61 -6.63 0.33
C ALA A 369 22.65 -5.53 0.62
N ASN A 370 22.93 -4.65 -0.36
CA ASN A 370 23.89 -3.55 -0.23
C ASN A 370 23.22 -2.17 -0.10
N TYR A 371 21.89 -2.09 -0.05
CA TYR A 371 21.18 -0.82 -0.18
C TYR A 371 21.57 0.20 0.90
N ILE A 372 21.53 -0.20 2.18
CA ILE A 372 21.92 0.66 3.31
C ILE A 372 23.37 1.15 3.15
N LYS A 373 24.29 0.26 2.75
CA LYS A 373 25.69 0.62 2.53
C LYS A 373 25.83 1.65 1.42
N ASN A 374 25.10 1.51 0.33
CA ASN A 374 25.16 2.45 -0.79
C ASN A 374 24.50 3.79 -0.43
N LEU A 375 23.39 3.80 0.30
CA LEU A 375 22.81 5.04 0.83
C LEU A 375 23.77 5.77 1.79
N LYS A 376 24.56 5.04 2.59
CA LYS A 376 25.62 5.64 3.41
C LYS A 376 26.76 6.24 2.58
N ASN A 377 27.04 5.68 1.40
CA ASN A 377 27.98 6.32 0.46
C ASN A 377 27.39 7.61 -0.13
N TYR A 378 26.09 7.62 -0.47
CA TYR A 378 25.39 8.83 -0.92
C TYR A 378 25.46 9.93 0.15
N GLU A 379 25.18 9.59 1.41
CA GLU A 379 25.31 10.50 2.57
C GLU A 379 26.75 11.05 2.69
N ALA A 380 27.76 10.18 2.59
CA ALA A 380 29.17 10.59 2.62
C ALA A 380 29.57 11.51 1.45
N ASN A 381 28.90 11.37 0.30
CA ASN A 381 29.06 12.21 -0.89
C ASN A 381 28.17 13.47 -0.88
N GLY A 382 27.51 13.74 0.25
CA GLY A 382 26.78 14.98 0.50
C GLY A 382 25.29 14.95 0.13
N ALA A 383 24.75 13.82 -0.29
CA ALA A 383 23.30 13.67 -0.42
C ALA A 383 22.64 13.57 0.96
N LYS A 384 21.37 13.98 1.09
CA LYS A 384 20.58 13.75 2.30
C LYS A 384 19.62 12.60 2.10
N ILE A 385 19.55 11.72 3.09
CA ILE A 385 18.63 10.59 3.10
C ILE A 385 17.61 10.80 4.22
N TYR A 386 16.34 10.88 3.85
CA TYR A 386 15.21 11.01 4.75
C TYR A 386 14.27 9.83 4.56
N ASP A 387 13.56 9.45 5.62
CA ASP A 387 12.64 8.32 5.58
C ASP A 387 11.38 8.58 6.42
N ILE A 388 10.23 8.18 5.87
CA ILE A 388 8.91 8.25 6.52
C ILE A 388 8.30 6.86 6.49
N THR A 389 8.08 6.28 7.67
CA THR A 389 7.63 4.90 7.84
C THR A 389 6.33 4.82 8.63
N GLY A 390 5.49 3.82 8.31
CA GLY A 390 4.31 3.45 9.06
C GLY A 390 4.58 2.22 9.93
N TYR A 391 3.92 2.14 11.09
CA TYR A 391 4.00 0.98 11.98
C TYR A 391 2.70 0.76 12.76
N GLY A 392 2.61 -0.33 13.51
CA GLY A 392 1.53 -0.65 14.44
C GLY A 392 0.43 -1.56 13.86
N LEU A 393 0.55 -1.98 12.60
CA LEU A 393 -0.45 -2.81 11.93
C LEU A 393 0.06 -4.22 11.60
N GLU A 394 -0.85 -5.18 11.59
CA GLU A 394 -0.59 -6.54 11.09
C GLU A 394 -0.57 -6.52 9.56
N LEU A 395 0.28 -7.33 8.95
CA LEU A 395 0.18 -7.58 7.51
C LEU A 395 -1.21 -8.12 7.17
N TYR A 396 -1.62 -7.95 5.92
CA TYR A 396 -2.83 -8.59 5.41
C TYR A 396 -2.89 -10.07 5.82
N SER A 397 -4.01 -10.47 6.44
CA SER A 397 -4.18 -11.80 7.05
C SER A 397 -4.33 -12.94 6.05
N LEU A 398 -3.90 -12.72 4.82
CA LEU A 398 -3.60 -13.79 3.89
C LEU A 398 -2.37 -14.58 4.39
N ILE A 399 -1.50 -13.94 5.16
CA ILE A 399 -0.23 -14.47 5.67
C ILE A 399 -0.21 -14.46 7.20
N ASP A 400 0.34 -15.53 7.79
CA ASP A 400 0.63 -15.60 9.23
C ASP A 400 1.96 -14.88 9.51
N SER A 401 1.91 -13.79 10.26
CA SER A 401 3.06 -13.00 10.68
C SER A 401 2.72 -12.24 11.96
N ASP A 402 3.66 -12.20 12.91
CA ASP A 402 3.61 -11.36 14.10
C ASP A 402 4.47 -10.09 13.94
N SER A 403 4.94 -9.82 12.72
CA SER A 403 5.75 -8.65 12.40
C SER A 403 4.92 -7.36 12.41
N ASN A 404 5.55 -6.31 12.91
CA ASN A 404 5.03 -4.96 12.80
C ASN A 404 5.09 -4.49 11.33
N SER A 405 4.03 -3.85 10.84
CA SER A 405 3.91 -3.39 9.46
C SER A 405 3.03 -2.14 9.33
N ASP A 406 2.93 -1.63 8.11
CA ASP A 406 1.92 -0.65 7.68
C ASP A 406 0.69 -1.31 7.02
N LYS A 407 0.46 -2.62 7.25
CA LYS A 407 -0.51 -3.54 6.64
C LYS A 407 -0.04 -4.22 5.36
N ILE A 408 0.91 -3.64 4.63
CA ILE A 408 1.42 -4.20 3.36
C ILE A 408 2.90 -4.55 3.47
N ILE A 409 3.72 -3.65 4.02
CA ILE A 409 5.17 -3.75 4.09
C ILE A 409 5.59 -3.76 5.55
N HIS A 410 6.54 -4.63 5.90
CA HIS A 410 7.14 -4.68 7.23
C HIS A 410 7.72 -3.32 7.62
N SER A 411 7.47 -2.89 8.85
CA SER A 411 7.99 -1.62 9.36
C SER A 411 9.53 -1.62 9.38
N ALA A 412 10.15 -2.78 9.58
CA ALA A 412 11.61 -2.93 9.48
C ALA A 412 12.15 -2.73 8.04
N SER A 413 11.37 -3.10 7.03
CA SER A 413 11.69 -2.88 5.61
C SER A 413 11.53 -1.39 5.27
N THR A 414 10.40 -0.78 5.64
CA THR A 414 10.16 0.65 5.35
C THR A 414 11.08 1.58 6.13
N SER A 415 11.50 1.22 7.34
CA SER A 415 12.38 2.04 8.18
C SER A 415 13.88 1.81 7.97
N LEU A 416 14.27 0.97 7.01
CA LEU A 416 15.67 0.58 6.78
C LEU A 416 16.34 -0.03 8.05
N GLY A 417 15.62 -0.86 8.79
CA GLY A 417 16.16 -1.68 9.87
C GLY A 417 15.89 -1.22 11.31
N ALA A 418 14.89 -0.37 11.57
CA ALA A 418 14.47 -0.13 12.96
C ALA A 418 14.00 -1.43 13.61
N THR A 419 14.18 -1.55 14.93
CA THR A 419 13.76 -2.71 15.70
C THR A 419 12.35 -2.48 16.20
N PHE A 420 11.48 -3.46 16.01
CA PHE A 420 10.09 -3.41 16.45
C PHE A 420 9.78 -4.54 17.43
N SER A 421 8.82 -4.28 18.32
CA SER A 421 8.10 -5.36 19.01
C SER A 421 7.31 -6.18 17.99
N LYS A 422 6.80 -7.33 18.44
CA LYS A 422 5.72 -7.99 17.70
C LYS A 422 4.53 -7.05 17.60
N VAL A 423 3.79 -7.14 16.51
CA VAL A 423 2.57 -6.36 16.32
C VAL A 423 1.61 -6.57 17.50
N ASN A 424 1.01 -5.48 17.99
CA ASN A 424 0.16 -5.43 19.18
C ASN A 424 0.85 -5.76 20.52
N GLU A 425 2.17 -5.97 20.53
CA GLU A 425 2.98 -6.12 21.74
C GLU A 425 3.90 -4.91 21.95
N LYS A 426 4.56 -4.85 23.10
CA LYS A 426 5.58 -3.84 23.41
C LYS A 426 6.95 -4.50 23.52
N LEU A 427 7.99 -3.71 23.30
CA LEU A 427 9.34 -4.05 23.71
C LEU A 427 9.35 -4.37 25.22
N PRO A 428 10.24 -5.26 25.69
CA PRO A 428 10.35 -5.59 27.11
C PRO A 428 10.45 -4.35 28.01
N ALA A 429 9.90 -4.41 29.23
CA ALA A 429 9.87 -3.25 30.12
C ALA A 429 11.26 -2.74 30.54
N ASP A 430 12.27 -3.61 30.50
CA ASP A 430 13.69 -3.29 30.76
C ASP A 430 14.51 -3.10 29.49
N TYR A 431 13.85 -3.01 28.33
CA TYR A 431 14.49 -2.77 27.05
C TYR A 431 15.25 -1.44 27.07
N LYS A 432 16.44 -1.47 26.49
CA LYS A 432 17.26 -0.29 26.26
C LYS A 432 17.52 -0.20 24.78
N GLN A 433 17.37 1.01 24.23
CA GLN A 433 17.76 1.27 22.85
C GLN A 433 19.18 0.77 22.59
N GLN A 434 19.39 0.20 21.41
CA GLN A 434 20.62 -0.52 21.09
C GLN A 434 21.77 0.40 20.67
N ALA A 435 21.45 1.57 20.13
CA ALA A 435 22.44 2.55 19.68
C ALA A 435 22.07 3.97 20.14
N HIS A 436 22.97 4.92 19.86
CA HIS A 436 22.78 6.34 20.14
C HIS A 436 22.33 6.70 21.57
N PRO A 437 23.03 6.22 22.63
CA PRO A 437 22.60 6.41 24.02
C PRO A 437 22.56 7.88 24.48
N GLU A 438 23.05 8.81 23.66
CA GLU A 438 23.00 10.25 23.89
C GLU A 438 21.61 10.89 23.74
N ALA A 439 20.68 10.23 23.05
CA ALA A 439 19.33 10.73 22.79
C ALA A 439 18.30 9.59 22.90
N ASN A 440 17.02 9.93 23.14
CA ASN A 440 15.96 8.94 23.26
C ASN A 440 15.33 8.63 21.90
N PHE A 441 15.49 7.39 21.44
CA PHE A 441 14.95 6.89 20.16
C PHE A 441 13.86 5.83 20.36
N LEU A 442 13.35 5.66 21.57
CA LEU A 442 12.27 4.73 21.85
C LEU A 442 10.92 5.41 21.62
N SER A 443 10.02 4.72 20.91
CA SER A 443 8.66 5.23 20.74
C SER A 443 7.92 5.30 22.08
N PRO A 444 7.11 6.34 22.34
CA PRO A 444 6.37 6.46 23.60
C PRO A 444 5.36 5.34 23.86
N ASP A 445 4.88 4.67 22.82
CA ASP A 445 3.99 3.51 22.95
C ASP A 445 4.73 2.22 23.31
N GLY A 446 6.07 2.22 23.19
CA GLY A 446 6.97 1.12 23.51
C GLY A 446 7.11 0.07 22.41
N GLN A 447 6.74 0.37 21.16
CA GLN A 447 6.82 -0.58 20.04
C GLN A 447 8.09 -0.49 19.20
N VAL A 448 8.77 0.66 19.19
CA VAL A 448 9.85 0.95 18.25
C VAL A 448 11.13 1.35 18.98
N ASP A 449 12.25 0.76 18.58
CA ASP A 449 13.59 1.30 18.80
C ASP A 449 14.13 1.83 17.47
N ALA A 450 13.98 3.15 17.28
CA ALA A 450 14.45 3.83 16.09
C ALA A 450 15.98 3.92 16.03
N SER A 451 16.70 3.68 17.14
CA SER A 451 18.16 3.80 17.16
C SER A 451 18.86 2.80 16.22
N THR A 452 18.18 1.73 15.81
CA THR A 452 18.75 0.70 14.94
C THR A 452 18.52 0.91 13.45
N CYS A 453 17.69 1.87 13.03
CA CYS A 453 17.58 2.15 11.59
C CYS A 453 18.87 2.76 11.03
N ALA A 454 18.98 2.76 9.70
CA ALA A 454 20.15 3.31 9.03
C ALA A 454 20.34 4.83 9.26
N PHE A 455 19.26 5.59 9.47
CA PHE A 455 19.27 7.05 9.54
C PHE A 455 18.39 7.60 10.69
N PRO A 456 18.69 7.29 11.96
CA PRO A 456 17.77 7.54 13.10
C PRO A 456 17.45 9.02 13.31
N TYR A 457 18.35 9.93 12.95
CA TYR A 457 18.13 11.37 13.05
C TYR A 457 17.22 11.93 11.94
N THR A 458 16.99 11.18 10.86
CA THR A 458 16.22 11.59 9.68
C THR A 458 15.17 10.56 9.27
N THR A 459 14.67 9.77 10.23
CA THR A 459 13.56 8.82 10.04
C THR A 459 12.39 9.16 10.96
N TRP A 460 11.19 9.32 10.39
CA TRP A 460 9.94 9.60 11.11
C TRP A 460 8.97 8.42 11.05
N PHE A 461 8.29 8.15 12.16
CA PHE A 461 7.43 6.99 12.37
C PHE A 461 5.99 7.43 12.64
N PHE A 462 5.07 6.94 11.82
CA PHE A 462 3.62 7.20 11.94
C PHE A 462 2.91 5.92 12.43
N GLY A 463 2.44 5.96 13.67
CA GLY A 463 1.76 4.84 14.32
C GLY A 463 0.35 4.64 13.79
N ASN A 464 -0.04 3.38 13.61
CA ASN A 464 -1.31 2.93 13.03
C ASN A 464 -1.56 3.43 11.59
N GLN A 465 -0.51 3.81 10.87
CA GLN A 465 -0.62 4.31 9.50
C GLN A 465 -0.82 3.17 8.52
N ASP A 466 -2.03 3.10 7.93
CA ASP A 466 -2.33 2.19 6.82
C ASP A 466 -1.61 2.67 5.54
N HIS A 467 -0.85 1.78 4.92
CA HIS A 467 -0.07 2.02 3.70
C HIS A 467 -0.89 2.72 2.60
N GLU A 468 -2.13 2.28 2.39
CA GLU A 468 -2.98 2.77 1.30
C GLU A 468 -3.60 4.15 1.59
N LYS A 469 -3.57 4.56 2.86
CA LYS A 469 -4.14 5.83 3.32
C LYS A 469 -3.07 6.89 3.54
N LEU A 470 -1.81 6.60 3.24
CA LEU A 470 -0.70 7.49 3.48
C LEU A 470 -0.85 8.83 2.76
N ALA A 471 -1.27 8.82 1.49
CA ALA A 471 -1.52 10.03 0.72
C ALA A 471 -2.63 10.92 1.31
N ARG A 472 -3.46 10.36 2.19
CA ARG A 472 -4.53 11.08 2.89
C ARG A 472 -4.10 11.63 4.24
N ASN A 473 -2.89 11.33 4.68
CA ASN A 473 -2.28 11.91 5.87
C ASN A 473 -1.55 13.20 5.49
N ASP A 474 -2.20 14.32 5.73
CA ASP A 474 -1.67 15.64 5.39
C ASP A 474 -0.40 16.00 6.17
N VAL A 475 -0.16 15.41 7.35
CA VAL A 475 1.11 15.63 8.07
C VAL A 475 2.26 14.92 7.35
N VAL A 476 2.05 13.70 6.86
CA VAL A 476 3.06 12.97 6.06
C VAL A 476 3.39 13.75 4.79
N ILE A 477 2.36 14.20 4.07
CA ILE A 477 2.52 14.98 2.84
C ILE A 477 3.23 16.31 3.10
N SER A 478 2.85 16.99 4.19
CA SER A 478 3.51 18.22 4.63
C SER A 478 4.97 17.98 4.98
N LEU A 479 5.27 16.94 5.77
CA LEU A 479 6.64 16.56 6.12
C LEU A 479 7.48 16.24 4.87
N ALA A 480 6.98 15.40 3.96
CA ALA A 480 7.67 15.09 2.71
C ALA A 480 7.99 16.36 1.89
N THR A 481 7.04 17.30 1.82
CA THR A 481 7.24 18.61 1.19
C THR A 481 8.36 19.38 1.88
N GLN A 482 8.37 19.45 3.22
CA GLN A 482 9.40 20.16 3.97
C GLN A 482 10.79 19.54 3.80
N LEU A 483 10.89 18.21 3.83
CA LEU A 483 12.15 17.48 3.62
C LEU A 483 12.78 17.79 2.25
N LEU A 484 11.95 18.02 1.23
CA LEU A 484 12.42 18.38 -0.10
C LEU A 484 12.94 19.83 -0.17
N ILE A 485 12.26 20.80 0.48
CA ILE A 485 12.56 22.24 0.35
C ILE A 485 13.48 22.82 1.43
N VAL A 486 13.63 22.15 2.57
CA VAL A 486 14.51 22.61 3.66
C VAL A 486 15.88 21.94 3.53
N LYS A 487 16.94 22.71 3.71
CA LYS A 487 18.32 22.25 3.51
C LYS A 487 18.73 21.13 4.48
N ASP A 488 18.48 21.34 5.76
CA ASP A 488 18.77 20.41 6.84
C ASP A 488 17.60 20.40 7.83
N ILE A 489 17.10 19.21 8.12
CA ILE A 489 16.04 18.97 9.09
C ILE A 489 16.29 17.63 9.79
N ASP A 490 16.10 17.58 11.10
CA ASP A 490 16.20 16.34 11.88
C ASP A 490 15.07 16.23 12.89
N VAL A 491 14.90 15.01 13.42
CA VAL A 491 13.80 14.62 14.30
C VAL A 491 13.80 15.30 15.68
N PHE A 492 14.92 15.90 16.10
CA PHE A 492 15.06 16.57 17.40
C PHE A 492 15.10 18.08 17.32
N THR A 493 15.43 18.65 16.15
CA THR A 493 15.55 20.10 15.98
C THR A 493 14.26 20.76 15.52
N THR A 494 13.22 19.99 15.18
CA THR A 494 11.97 20.53 14.60
C THR A 494 10.76 20.27 15.49
N ALA A 495 10.07 21.33 15.90
CA ALA A 495 8.93 21.23 16.82
C ALA A 495 7.67 20.62 16.15
N GLU A 496 7.47 20.92 14.87
CA GLU A 496 6.27 20.53 14.12
C GLU A 496 6.22 19.03 13.79
N TYR A 497 7.37 18.39 13.61
CA TYR A 497 7.45 17.01 13.12
C TYR A 497 8.22 16.12 14.10
N PRO A 498 7.56 15.66 15.19
CA PRO A 498 8.21 14.75 16.14
C PRO A 498 8.56 13.43 15.47
N GLN A 499 9.62 12.77 15.95
CA GLN A 499 10.05 11.45 15.43
C GLN A 499 8.91 10.43 15.38
N PHE A 500 8.04 10.43 16.39
CA PHE A 500 6.89 9.53 16.50
C PHE A 500 5.60 10.35 16.51
N ASN A 501 4.68 10.01 15.60
CA ASN A 501 3.39 10.66 15.46
C ASN A 501 2.28 9.63 15.21
N GLY A 502 1.02 10.06 15.25
CA GLY A 502 -0.14 9.20 14.98
C GLY A 502 -0.49 9.09 13.51
N HIS A 503 -1.62 8.46 13.20
CA HIS A 503 -2.22 8.46 11.87
C HIS A 503 -3.36 9.47 11.81
N ARG A 504 -3.51 10.12 10.65
CA ARG A 504 -4.59 11.06 10.39
C ARG A 504 -5.03 10.93 8.94
N ASN A 505 -6.33 10.90 8.68
CA ASN A 505 -6.88 10.96 7.32
C ASN A 505 -7.73 12.22 7.18
N THR A 506 -7.35 13.10 6.25
CA THR A 506 -8.00 14.41 6.09
C THR A 506 -8.57 14.65 4.70
N ARG A 507 -8.58 13.65 3.81
CA ARG A 507 -9.08 13.83 2.43
C ARG A 507 -10.52 14.36 2.42
N ASP A 508 -11.41 13.67 3.13
CA ASP A 508 -12.83 14.00 3.11
C ASP A 508 -13.10 15.27 3.95
N LEU A 509 -12.37 15.47 5.05
CA LEU A 509 -12.40 16.73 5.81
C LEU A 509 -12.03 17.94 4.94
N LYS A 510 -10.92 17.88 4.19
CA LYS A 510 -10.47 18.96 3.28
C LYS A 510 -11.52 19.24 2.20
N LYS A 511 -12.09 18.19 1.60
CA LYS A 511 -13.19 18.31 0.63
C LYS A 511 -14.39 19.03 1.24
N TYR A 512 -14.86 18.59 2.40
CA TYR A 512 -16.03 19.20 3.06
C TYR A 512 -15.76 20.63 3.50
N LEU A 513 -14.51 20.97 3.89
CA LEU A 513 -14.13 22.35 4.19
C LEU A 513 -14.23 23.24 2.96
N ALA A 514 -13.70 22.81 1.81
CA ALA A 514 -13.79 23.57 0.56
C ALA A 514 -15.26 23.82 0.17
N GLU A 515 -16.11 22.79 0.23
CA GLU A 515 -17.54 22.93 -0.03
C GLU A 515 -18.23 23.87 0.96
N ALA A 516 -17.88 23.78 2.25
CA ALA A 516 -18.47 24.60 3.30
C ALA A 516 -18.12 26.10 3.19
N GLU A 517 -16.91 26.42 2.70
CA GLU A 517 -16.44 27.79 2.54
C GLU A 517 -17.12 28.55 1.40
N GLU A 518 -17.68 27.83 0.42
CA GLU A 518 -18.45 28.43 -0.68
C GLU A 518 -19.88 28.84 -0.26
N ILE A 519 -20.32 28.46 0.94
CA ILE A 519 -21.71 28.65 1.38
C ILE A 519 -21.91 30.07 1.92
N ASP A 520 -22.86 30.79 1.30
CA ASP A 520 -23.31 32.08 1.83
C ASP A 520 -24.12 31.88 3.12
N LEU A 521 -23.45 32.10 4.25
CA LEU A 521 -24.02 31.98 5.59
C LEU A 521 -25.26 32.86 5.81
N SER A 522 -25.44 33.94 5.05
CA SER A 522 -26.62 34.82 5.16
C SER A 522 -27.92 34.17 4.69
N THR A 523 -27.81 33.09 3.91
CA THR A 523 -28.94 32.31 3.39
C THR A 523 -29.43 31.24 4.37
N LEU A 524 -28.68 30.98 5.45
CA LEU A 524 -28.96 29.93 6.42
C LEU A 524 -29.77 30.45 7.62
N THR A 525 -30.39 29.53 8.38
CA THR A 525 -30.94 29.89 9.69
C THR A 525 -29.80 30.27 10.66
N PRO A 526 -30.04 31.12 11.68
CA PRO A 526 -29.01 31.45 12.65
C PRO A 526 -28.43 30.24 13.40
N GLU A 527 -29.20 29.15 13.51
CA GLU A 527 -28.71 27.91 14.09
C GLU A 527 -27.74 27.20 13.15
N ASN A 528 -28.16 26.95 11.91
CA ASN A 528 -27.35 26.24 10.93
C ASN A 528 -26.09 27.03 10.57
N ALA A 529 -26.17 28.37 10.49
CA ALA A 529 -25.00 29.22 10.28
C ALA A 529 -23.98 29.07 11.42
N ARG A 530 -24.43 29.03 12.68
CA ARG A 530 -23.53 28.84 13.84
C ARG A 530 -22.91 27.45 13.85
N GLN A 531 -23.70 26.42 13.60
CA GLN A 531 -23.22 25.04 13.58
C GLN A 531 -22.19 24.83 12.46
N LEU A 532 -22.48 25.29 11.24
CA LEU A 532 -21.53 25.22 10.13
C LEU A 532 -20.25 26.00 10.42
N THR A 533 -20.35 27.22 10.98
CA THR A 533 -19.17 28.02 11.37
C THR A 533 -18.30 27.28 12.39
N ALA A 534 -18.90 26.72 13.44
CA ALA A 534 -18.17 25.97 14.47
C ALA A 534 -17.49 24.72 13.90
N ALA A 535 -18.18 23.99 13.01
CA ALA A 535 -17.62 22.82 12.36
C ALA A 535 -16.45 23.17 11.42
N ILE A 536 -16.54 24.28 10.67
CA ILE A 536 -15.44 24.82 9.86
C ILE A 536 -14.24 25.19 10.74
N GLU A 537 -14.47 25.94 11.82
CA GLU A 537 -13.39 26.35 12.75
C GLU A 537 -12.68 25.15 13.36
N LYS A 538 -13.44 24.12 13.77
CA LYS A 538 -12.86 22.87 14.29
C LYS A 538 -12.07 22.11 13.22
N GLY A 539 -12.59 21.98 12.01
CA GLY A 539 -11.88 21.36 10.89
C GLY A 539 -10.56 22.07 10.58
N LYS A 540 -10.57 23.40 10.54
CA LYS A 540 -9.36 24.22 10.36
C LYS A 540 -8.36 24.07 11.51
N ALA A 541 -8.85 24.00 12.76
CA ALA A 541 -7.99 23.81 13.91
C ALA A 541 -7.23 22.47 13.85
N VAL A 542 -7.89 21.39 13.41
CA VAL A 542 -7.24 20.08 13.20
C VAL A 542 -6.15 20.17 12.13
N LEU A 543 -6.42 20.84 11.01
CA LEU A 543 -5.44 20.99 9.92
C LEU A 543 -4.30 21.96 10.25
N ALA A 544 -4.48 22.84 11.24
CA ALA A 544 -3.46 23.83 11.64
C ALA A 544 -2.32 23.24 12.48
N THR A 545 -2.47 22.00 12.97
CA THR A 545 -1.43 21.29 13.73
C THR A 545 -0.89 20.10 12.95
N THR A 546 0.40 19.87 13.08
CA THR A 546 1.11 18.68 12.59
C THR A 546 1.25 17.60 13.67
N ILE A 547 0.93 17.92 14.93
CA ILE A 547 0.85 16.93 16.02
C ILE A 547 -0.51 16.25 15.93
N ILE A 548 -0.50 14.94 15.73
CA ILE A 548 -1.72 14.17 15.53
C ILE A 548 -2.27 13.69 16.87
N VAL A 549 -3.55 13.96 17.08
CA VAL A 549 -4.36 13.34 18.13
C VAL A 549 -5.34 12.40 17.45
N GLU A 550 -5.24 11.10 17.77
CA GLU A 550 -6.08 10.07 17.14
C GLU A 550 -7.58 10.36 17.36
N GLY A 551 -8.38 10.28 16.29
CA GLY A 551 -9.83 10.46 16.34
C GLY A 551 -10.32 11.90 16.19
N GLU A 552 -9.47 12.93 16.33
CA GLU A 552 -9.90 14.33 16.20
C GLU A 552 -10.32 14.68 14.76
N ALA A 553 -9.60 14.18 13.77
CA ALA A 553 -9.90 14.41 12.36
C ALA A 553 -11.22 13.75 11.96
N GLU A 554 -11.44 12.49 12.35
CA GLU A 554 -12.69 11.77 12.10
C GLU A 554 -13.89 12.45 12.77
N ALA A 555 -13.69 12.97 13.99
CA ALA A 555 -14.72 13.71 14.71
C ALA A 555 -15.04 15.04 14.03
N ALA A 556 -14.03 15.81 13.60
CA ALA A 556 -14.20 17.06 12.87
C ALA A 556 -14.87 16.83 11.50
N GLU A 557 -14.45 15.80 10.76
CA GLU A 557 -15.06 15.39 9.49
C GLU A 557 -16.54 15.06 9.68
N SER A 558 -16.86 14.23 10.68
CA SER A 558 -18.24 13.83 10.95
C SER A 558 -19.13 15.02 11.33
N GLU A 559 -18.62 15.95 12.14
CA GLU A 559 -19.34 17.14 12.54
C GLU A 559 -19.61 18.07 11.35
N LEU A 560 -18.60 18.29 10.50
CA LEU A 560 -18.74 19.11 9.29
C LEU A 560 -19.69 18.48 8.27
N TYR A 561 -19.57 17.17 8.04
CA TYR A 561 -20.48 16.44 7.16
C TYR A 561 -21.93 16.55 7.64
N ASN A 562 -22.18 16.38 8.93
CA ASN A 562 -23.52 16.51 9.51
C ASN A 562 -24.07 17.92 9.36
N ALA A 563 -23.25 18.96 9.59
CA ALA A 563 -23.67 20.35 9.39
C ALA A 563 -24.05 20.63 7.93
N LEU A 564 -23.27 20.13 6.97
CA LEU A 564 -23.58 20.23 5.54
C LEU A 564 -24.84 19.45 5.15
N ALA A 565 -25.08 18.28 5.77
CA ALA A 565 -26.29 17.50 5.52
C ALA A 565 -27.56 18.18 6.08
N GLU A 566 -27.45 18.90 7.20
CA GLU A 566 -28.58 19.64 7.79
C GLU A 566 -29.05 20.82 6.94
N ILE A 567 -28.16 21.41 6.14
CA ILE A 567 -28.49 22.48 5.18
C ILE A 567 -28.79 21.95 3.77
N GLY A 568 -28.76 20.63 3.58
CA GLY A 568 -29.13 19.97 2.32
C GLY A 568 -28.05 19.96 1.24
N VAL A 569 -26.78 20.22 1.60
CA VAL A 569 -25.64 20.08 0.67
C VAL A 569 -25.32 18.60 0.45
N HIS A 570 -25.34 17.81 1.52
CA HIS A 570 -25.20 16.36 1.46
C HIS A 570 -26.49 15.66 1.86
N GLU A 571 -26.70 14.46 1.32
CA GLU A 571 -27.70 13.56 1.86
C GLU A 571 -27.28 13.12 3.26
N LYS A 572 -28.21 12.97 4.20
CA LYS A 572 -27.90 12.29 5.45
C LYS A 572 -27.48 10.86 5.11
N LYS A 573 -26.26 10.47 5.47
CA LYS A 573 -25.75 9.10 5.35
C LYS A 573 -26.77 8.12 5.94
N ASP A 574 -27.63 7.52 5.10
CA ASP A 574 -28.52 6.42 5.50
C ASP A 574 -27.75 5.11 5.46
N THR A 575 -26.88 4.93 6.46
CA THR A 575 -26.13 3.69 6.66
C THR A 575 -26.98 2.61 7.32
N THR A 576 -28.29 2.83 7.53
CA THR A 576 -29.15 1.90 8.29
C THR A 576 -29.15 0.51 7.68
N LYS A 577 -29.30 0.42 6.35
CA LYS A 577 -29.33 -0.87 5.66
C LYS A 577 -28.00 -1.60 5.74
N ASP A 578 -26.89 -0.90 5.49
CA ASP A 578 -25.56 -1.51 5.47
C ASP A 578 -25.09 -1.87 6.89
N ASN A 579 -25.39 -1.03 7.89
CA ASN A 579 -25.15 -1.35 9.31
C ASN A 579 -25.98 -2.55 9.75
N VAL A 580 -27.24 -2.67 9.30
CA VAL A 580 -28.09 -3.84 9.57
C VAL A 580 -27.52 -5.08 8.89
N LEU A 581 -27.10 -5.00 7.63
CA LEU A 581 -26.48 -6.10 6.90
C LEU A 581 -25.15 -6.52 7.55
N LEU A 582 -24.29 -5.55 7.89
CA LEU A 582 -23.04 -5.76 8.60
C LEU A 582 -23.31 -6.47 9.93
N PHE A 583 -24.22 -5.95 10.74
CA PHE A 583 -24.59 -6.58 12.01
C PHE A 583 -25.08 -8.01 11.82
N ILE A 584 -25.99 -8.26 10.87
CA ILE A 584 -26.53 -9.59 10.58
C ILE A 584 -25.42 -10.55 10.10
N CYS A 585 -24.65 -10.15 9.09
CA CYS A 585 -23.59 -10.98 8.50
C CYS A 585 -22.46 -11.25 9.50
N LYS A 586 -22.01 -10.23 10.23
CA LYS A 586 -21.00 -10.37 11.29
C LYS A 586 -21.47 -11.29 12.40
N THR A 587 -22.67 -11.05 12.93
CA THR A 587 -23.24 -11.90 14.00
C THR A 587 -23.43 -13.33 13.52
N ALA A 588 -23.97 -13.54 12.32
CA ALA A 588 -24.16 -14.87 11.76
C ALA A 588 -22.82 -15.58 11.55
N SER A 589 -21.81 -14.91 10.99
CA SER A 589 -20.48 -15.46 10.76
C SER A 589 -19.79 -15.84 12.06
N GLU A 590 -19.82 -14.98 13.08
CA GLU A 590 -19.26 -15.25 14.42
C GLU A 590 -20.00 -16.39 15.13
N LEU A 591 -21.33 -16.45 15.05
CA LEU A 591 -22.10 -17.58 15.59
C LEU A 591 -21.75 -18.89 14.87
N LEU A 592 -21.63 -18.86 13.54
CA LEU A 592 -21.22 -20.04 12.78
C LEU A 592 -19.80 -20.48 13.15
N TYR A 593 -18.88 -19.53 13.38
CA TYR A 593 -17.54 -19.85 13.89
C TYR A 593 -17.60 -20.43 15.30
N TYR A 594 -18.41 -19.89 16.20
CA TYR A 594 -18.59 -20.41 17.55
C TYR A 594 -19.15 -21.85 17.57
N PHE A 595 -20.17 -22.15 16.75
CA PHE A 595 -20.84 -23.45 16.75
C PHE A 595 -20.13 -24.52 15.91
N PHE A 596 -19.58 -24.16 14.76
CA PHE A 596 -18.97 -25.11 13.81
C PHE A 596 -17.44 -25.08 13.84
N GLY A 597 -16.84 -24.09 14.52
CA GLY A 597 -15.40 -23.88 14.53
C GLY A 597 -14.86 -23.67 13.10
N PRO A 598 -13.67 -24.22 12.81
CA PRO A 598 -12.96 -24.05 11.54
C PRO A 598 -13.34 -25.11 10.51
N ARG A 599 -14.63 -25.33 10.30
CA ARG A 599 -15.12 -26.41 9.44
C ARG A 599 -16.11 -25.87 8.41
N GLY A 600 -16.11 -26.53 7.25
CA GLY A 600 -17.22 -26.47 6.34
C GLY A 600 -18.44 -27.20 6.91
N PHE A 601 -19.64 -26.85 6.47
CA PHE A 601 -20.92 -27.42 6.96
C PHE A 601 -21.05 -28.93 6.74
N PHE A 602 -20.24 -29.51 5.86
CA PHE A 602 -20.30 -30.91 5.47
C PHE A 602 -19.07 -31.71 5.91
N ASP A 603 -18.15 -31.11 6.67
CA ASP A 603 -17.02 -31.86 7.23
C ASP A 603 -17.52 -32.88 8.29
N PRO A 604 -16.97 -34.11 8.33
CA PRO A 604 -17.48 -35.16 9.20
C PRO A 604 -17.36 -34.82 10.69
N ILE A 605 -18.43 -35.09 11.44
CA ILE A 605 -18.59 -34.78 12.88
C ILE A 605 -17.60 -35.57 13.78
N SER A 606 -16.95 -36.64 13.29
CA SER A 606 -16.06 -37.50 14.08
C SER A 606 -14.81 -36.80 14.66
N ALA A 607 -14.61 -35.52 14.37
CA ALA A 607 -13.61 -34.67 15.03
C ALA A 607 -14.18 -33.86 16.23
N MET A 608 -15.39 -34.13 16.71
CA MET A 608 -15.98 -33.49 17.91
C MET A 608 -15.48 -34.08 19.26
N ILE A 609 -14.61 -35.09 19.24
CA ILE A 609 -14.00 -35.66 20.44
C ILE A 609 -12.48 -35.74 20.25
N LYS A 610 -11.80 -34.66 20.58
CA LYS A 610 -10.50 -34.70 21.26
C LYS A 610 -10.39 -33.46 22.15
#